data_AF-A0A2A2GEB6-F1
#
_entry.id   AF-A0A2A2GEB6-F1
#
_cell.length_a   1.000
_cell.length_b   1.000
_cell.length_c   1.000
_cell.angle_alpha   90.00
_cell.angle_beta   90.00
_cell.angle_gamma   90.00
#
_symmetry.space_group_name_H-M   'P 1'
#
loop_
_entity.id
_entity.type
_entity.pdbx_description
1 polymer ?
#
loop_
_entity_poly.entity_id
_entity_poly.type
_entity_poly.pdbx_seq_one_letter_code
_entity_poly.pdbx_strand_id
1 'polypeptide(L)'
;MVVLNRIYTRTGDKGDTALSDGSRVAKHDARVEAYGTVDELNATLGLARLHADGATAGWLAVIQNELFDLGADLARPNMDRDAEAPYPVLRAVQQQVDRLEAEIDEMNGPLSALRSFILPGGSALAAHLHLCRTVARRAERRATELAQGGDVNPVAVRYLNRLSDWLFVAARVANAGAGGDILWVPGASRGDSPGL
;
A
#
# COMPACT_ATOMS: atom_id res chain seq x y z
N MET A 1 24.74 -1.16 0.92
CA MET A 1 24.49 0.29 0.96
C MET A 1 24.01 0.73 -0.41
N VAL A 2 22.79 1.26 -0.52
CA VAL A 2 22.28 1.83 -1.78
C VAL A 2 22.91 3.20 -1.97
N VAL A 3 23.50 3.46 -3.13
CA VAL A 3 24.13 4.75 -3.46
C VAL A 3 23.46 5.32 -4.70
N LEU A 4 22.77 6.45 -4.54
CA LEU A 4 22.10 7.17 -5.62
C LEU A 4 22.97 8.38 -6.01
N ASN A 5 23.90 8.20 -6.95
CA ASN A 5 24.80 9.27 -7.42
C ASN A 5 24.49 9.77 -8.84
N ARG A 6 24.14 8.87 -9.76
CA ARG A 6 23.73 9.16 -11.12
C ARG A 6 22.39 8.48 -11.40
N ILE A 7 21.34 9.29 -11.50
CA ILE A 7 19.97 8.79 -11.63
C ILE A 7 19.72 8.21 -13.03
N TYR A 8 20.10 8.91 -14.10
CA TYR A 8 19.93 8.40 -15.46
C TYR A 8 21.17 7.61 -15.92
N THR A 9 20.99 6.33 -16.23
CA THR A 9 22.06 5.42 -16.69
C THR A 9 21.91 5.00 -18.15
N ARG A 10 20.73 5.19 -18.75
CA ARG A 10 20.35 4.71 -20.11
C ARG A 10 20.33 3.20 -20.28
N THR A 11 20.60 2.42 -19.23
CA THR A 11 20.67 0.96 -19.31
C THR A 11 19.31 0.31 -19.58
N GLY A 12 18.20 1.02 -19.34
CA GLY A 12 16.85 0.53 -19.61
C GLY A 12 16.17 1.12 -20.85
N ASP A 13 16.91 1.82 -21.72
CA ASP A 13 16.34 2.48 -22.92
C ASP A 13 15.78 1.47 -23.93
N LYS A 14 16.20 0.21 -23.85
CA LYS A 14 15.69 -0.90 -24.68
C LYS A 14 14.45 -1.59 -24.09
N GLY A 15 13.90 -1.08 -22.98
CA GLY A 15 12.67 -1.59 -22.38
C GLY A 15 12.90 -2.67 -21.31
N ASP A 16 14.13 -2.93 -20.91
CA ASP A 16 14.51 -3.86 -19.85
C ASP A 16 15.01 -3.14 -18.59
N THR A 17 15.06 -3.85 -17.47
CA THR A 17 15.56 -3.37 -16.18
C THR A 17 16.24 -4.50 -15.41
N ALA A 18 17.07 -4.16 -14.42
CA ALA A 18 17.66 -5.13 -13.52
C ALA A 18 16.80 -5.29 -12.25
N LEU A 19 16.62 -6.53 -11.81
CA LEU A 19 16.09 -6.88 -10.49
C LEU A 19 17.19 -6.71 -9.42
N SER A 20 16.81 -6.85 -8.15
CA SER A 20 17.74 -6.65 -7.01
C SER A 20 18.87 -7.70 -6.93
N ASP A 21 18.69 -8.86 -7.56
CA ASP A 21 19.72 -9.90 -7.71
C ASP A 21 20.63 -9.68 -8.94
N GLY A 22 20.36 -8.64 -9.74
CA GLY A 22 21.09 -8.29 -10.96
C GLY A 22 20.59 -8.97 -12.24
N SER A 23 19.64 -9.90 -12.14
CA SER A 23 18.99 -10.47 -13.33
C SER A 23 18.22 -9.40 -14.11
N ARG A 24 18.07 -9.55 -15.43
CA ARG A 24 17.37 -8.58 -16.28
C ARG A 24 16.05 -9.12 -16.79
N VAL A 25 15.02 -8.28 -16.69
CA VAL A 25 13.65 -8.57 -17.14
C VAL A 25 13.09 -7.40 -17.94
N ALA A 26 12.01 -7.63 -18.68
CA ALA A 26 11.28 -6.53 -19.34
C ALA A 26 10.66 -5.59 -18.29
N LYS A 27 10.52 -4.30 -18.60
CA LYS A 27 9.92 -3.32 -17.68
C LYS A 27 8.45 -3.59 -17.37
N HIS A 28 7.76 -4.37 -18.20
CA HIS A 28 6.38 -4.81 -17.99
C HIS A 28 6.29 -6.21 -17.37
N ASP A 29 7.41 -6.77 -16.89
CA ASP A 29 7.42 -8.04 -16.16
C ASP A 29 6.55 -7.92 -14.89
N ALA A 30 5.84 -8.99 -14.55
CA ALA A 30 4.92 -9.00 -13.41
C ALA A 30 5.61 -8.61 -12.09
N ARG A 31 6.90 -8.93 -11.93
CA ARG A 31 7.67 -8.55 -10.74
C ARG A 31 7.90 -7.05 -10.69
N VAL A 32 8.25 -6.46 -11.83
CA VAL A 32 8.44 -5.00 -11.98
C VAL A 32 7.14 -4.25 -11.73
N GLU A 33 6.02 -4.73 -12.29
CA GLU A 33 4.69 -4.17 -12.03
C GLU A 33 4.31 -4.24 -10.55
N ALA A 34 4.63 -5.34 -9.85
CA ALA A 34 4.31 -5.52 -8.44
C ALA A 34 5.04 -4.50 -7.54
N TYR A 35 6.38 -4.46 -7.56
CA TYR A 35 7.10 -3.49 -6.73
C TYR A 35 6.95 -2.05 -7.23
N GLY A 36 6.74 -1.84 -8.53
CA GLY A 36 6.45 -0.51 -9.11
C GLY A 36 5.12 0.06 -8.64
N THR A 37 4.09 -0.79 -8.48
CA THR A 37 2.81 -0.35 -7.91
C THR A 37 2.92 -0.09 -6.40
N VAL A 38 3.82 -0.78 -5.70
CA VAL A 38 4.16 -0.47 -4.29
C VAL A 38 4.83 0.90 -4.17
N ASP A 39 5.72 1.26 -5.11
CA ASP A 39 6.29 2.61 -5.17
C ASP A 39 5.22 3.68 -5.45
N GLU A 40 4.27 3.40 -6.35
CA GLU A 40 3.11 4.29 -6.58
C GLU A 40 2.29 4.49 -5.29
N LEU A 41 2.02 3.41 -4.54
CA LEU A 41 1.38 3.51 -3.23
C LEU A 41 2.18 4.40 -2.27
N ASN A 42 3.49 4.20 -2.20
CA ASN A 42 4.38 4.97 -1.34
C ASN A 42 4.37 6.46 -1.69
N ALA A 43 4.39 6.79 -2.98
CA ALA A 43 4.26 8.17 -3.47
C ALA A 43 2.90 8.78 -3.10
N THR A 44 1.80 8.04 -3.23
CA THR A 44 0.46 8.54 -2.84
C THR A 44 0.33 8.76 -1.33
N LEU A 45 1.00 7.94 -0.50
CA LEU A 45 1.08 8.21 0.95
C LEU A 45 1.79 9.52 1.25
N GLY A 46 2.79 9.90 0.44
CA GLY A 46 3.44 11.20 0.53
C GLY A 46 2.46 12.37 0.38
N LEU A 47 1.43 12.24 -0.46
CA LEU A 47 0.36 13.24 -0.60
C LEU A 47 -0.54 13.28 0.64
N ALA A 48 -0.93 12.12 1.17
CA ALA A 48 -1.71 12.05 2.41
C ALA A 48 -0.99 12.72 3.59
N ARG A 49 0.33 12.53 3.69
CA ARG A 49 1.17 13.10 4.75
C ARG A 49 1.23 14.63 4.75
N LEU A 50 0.92 15.31 3.64
CA LEU A 50 0.81 16.77 3.63
C LEU A 50 -0.30 17.29 4.56
N HIS A 51 -1.26 16.44 4.89
CA HIS A 51 -2.43 16.76 5.69
C HIS A 51 -2.52 15.98 7.00
N ALA A 52 -1.49 15.17 7.32
CA ALA A 52 -1.45 14.37 8.53
C ALA A 52 -0.64 15.06 9.62
N ASP A 53 -1.10 14.95 10.86
CA ASP A 53 -0.40 15.42 12.05
C ASP A 53 -0.38 14.32 13.15
N GLY A 54 0.26 14.62 14.27
CA GLY A 54 0.27 13.78 15.47
C GLY A 54 0.66 12.32 15.21
N ALA A 55 -0.10 11.40 15.80
CA ALA A 55 0.11 9.96 15.69
C ALA A 55 -0.03 9.45 14.25
N THR A 56 -1.03 9.95 13.51
CA THR A 56 -1.28 9.57 12.11
C THR A 56 -0.08 9.86 11.22
N ALA A 57 0.56 11.03 11.36
CA ALA A 57 1.77 11.36 10.61
C ALA A 57 2.93 10.40 10.92
N GLY A 58 3.04 9.97 12.19
CA GLY A 58 4.02 8.97 12.64
C GLY A 58 3.78 7.59 12.01
N TRP A 59 2.55 7.07 12.10
CA TRP A 59 2.19 5.78 11.50
C TRP A 59 2.39 5.77 9.98
N LEU A 60 1.99 6.84 9.28
CA LEU A 60 2.22 6.95 7.84
C LEU A 60 3.70 6.95 7.47
N ALA A 61 4.56 7.56 8.29
CA ALA A 61 6.01 7.55 8.06
C ALA A 61 6.60 6.13 8.25
N VAL A 62 6.12 5.37 9.23
CA VAL A 62 6.50 3.96 9.42
C VAL A 62 6.08 3.16 8.19
N ILE A 63 4.82 3.27 7.76
CA ILE A 63 4.30 2.57 6.59
C ILE A 63 5.12 2.90 5.33
N GLN A 64 5.51 4.16 5.09
CA GLN A 64 6.35 4.50 3.94
C GLN A 64 7.73 3.82 3.95
N ASN A 65 8.33 3.62 5.13
CA ASN A 65 9.57 2.84 5.27
C ASN A 65 9.31 1.36 4.99
N GLU A 66 8.26 0.79 5.57
CA GLU A 66 7.89 -0.61 5.35
C GLU A 66 7.53 -0.88 3.88
N LEU A 67 6.98 0.09 3.14
CA LEU A 67 6.76 -0.06 1.69
C LEU A 67 8.06 -0.08 0.87
N PHE A 68 9.15 0.53 1.34
CA PHE A 68 10.47 0.32 0.74
C PHE A 68 10.98 -1.09 1.01
N ASP A 69 10.82 -1.60 2.23
CA ASP A 69 11.20 -2.98 2.58
C ASP A 69 10.38 -3.99 1.75
N LEU A 70 9.07 -3.75 1.62
CA LEU A 70 8.16 -4.56 0.81
C LEU A 70 8.53 -4.51 -0.67
N GLY A 71 8.92 -3.34 -1.19
CA GLY A 71 9.41 -3.19 -2.54
C GLY A 71 10.71 -3.96 -2.77
N ALA A 72 11.63 -3.94 -1.81
CA ALA A 72 12.87 -4.72 -1.85
C ALA A 72 12.61 -6.24 -1.84
N ASP A 73 11.65 -6.69 -1.03
CA ASP A 73 11.20 -8.09 -0.99
C ASP A 73 10.67 -8.52 -2.36
N LEU A 74 9.67 -7.79 -2.89
CA LEU A 74 9.04 -8.11 -4.18
C LEU A 74 10.02 -8.03 -5.36
N ALA A 75 10.99 -7.11 -5.30
CA ALA A 75 12.03 -6.97 -6.33
C ALA A 75 13.09 -8.08 -6.32
N ARG A 76 13.11 -8.97 -5.32
CA ARG A 76 14.10 -10.06 -5.21
C ARG A 76 13.49 -11.45 -5.47
N PRO A 77 13.79 -12.07 -6.62
CA PRO A 77 13.35 -13.44 -6.90
C PRO A 77 14.16 -14.48 -6.12
N ASN A 78 13.77 -15.74 -6.24
CA ASN A 78 14.41 -16.95 -5.70
C ASN A 78 14.62 -16.87 -4.17
N MET A 79 13.53 -16.81 -3.41
CA MET A 79 13.57 -16.71 -1.94
C MET A 79 14.38 -17.82 -1.25
N ASP A 80 14.41 -19.01 -1.85
CA ASP A 80 15.19 -20.16 -1.38
C ASP A 80 16.72 -19.90 -1.42
N ARG A 81 17.15 -18.92 -2.22
CA ARG A 81 18.57 -18.52 -2.38
C ARG A 81 18.93 -17.26 -1.60
N ASP A 82 18.10 -16.84 -0.65
CA ASP A 82 18.37 -15.68 0.20
C ASP A 82 19.69 -15.81 0.97
N ALA A 83 20.02 -17.02 1.44
CA ALA A 83 21.25 -17.30 2.18
C ALA A 83 22.53 -17.14 1.34
N GLU A 84 22.41 -17.14 0.00
CA GLU A 84 23.55 -16.96 -0.92
C GLU A 84 23.82 -15.47 -1.22
N ALA A 85 22.93 -14.58 -0.77
CA ALA A 85 23.08 -13.15 -1.03
C ALA A 85 24.33 -12.58 -0.34
N PRO A 86 25.07 -11.67 -0.96
CA PRO A 86 26.22 -11.03 -0.34
C PRO A 86 25.84 -9.98 0.72
N TYR A 87 24.55 -9.85 1.03
CA TYR A 87 23.98 -8.89 1.98
C TYR A 87 22.73 -9.49 2.63
N PRO A 88 22.33 -9.03 3.83
CA PRO A 88 21.07 -9.43 4.45
C PRO A 88 19.88 -9.06 3.55
N VAL A 89 19.07 -10.06 3.22
CA VAL A 89 17.88 -9.88 2.39
C VAL A 89 16.74 -9.39 3.27
N LEU A 90 16.16 -8.24 2.93
CA LEU A 90 14.97 -7.74 3.59
C LEU A 90 13.74 -8.45 3.03
N ARG A 91 12.92 -8.99 3.93
CA ARG A 91 11.65 -9.64 3.64
C ARG A 91 10.59 -9.05 4.57
N ALA A 92 9.37 -8.90 4.06
CA ALA A 92 8.22 -8.54 4.89
C ALA A 92 8.00 -9.62 5.95
N VAL A 93 7.73 -9.20 7.19
CA VAL A 93 7.58 -10.09 8.35
C VAL A 93 6.20 -9.99 8.98
N GLN A 94 5.73 -11.09 9.57
CA GLN A 94 4.36 -11.19 10.08
C GLN A 94 4.04 -10.11 11.13
N GLN A 95 5.04 -9.71 11.93
CA GLN A 95 4.91 -8.66 12.93
C GLN A 95 4.45 -7.30 12.35
N GLN A 96 4.78 -7.01 11.08
CA GLN A 96 4.30 -5.79 10.41
C GLN A 96 2.80 -5.87 10.11
N VAL A 97 2.30 -7.06 9.76
CA VAL A 97 0.86 -7.30 9.56
C VAL A 97 0.12 -7.20 10.90
N ASP A 98 0.67 -7.85 11.94
CA ASP A 98 0.08 -7.84 13.28
C ASP A 98 0.03 -6.41 13.86
N ARG A 99 1.04 -5.57 13.57
CA ARG A 99 1.05 -4.14 13.91
C ARG A 99 -0.12 -3.40 13.24
N LEU A 100 -0.33 -3.61 11.94
CA LEU A 100 -1.45 -2.97 11.23
C LEU A 100 -2.80 -3.38 11.81
N GLU A 101 -2.96 -4.64 12.20
CA GLU A 101 -4.18 -5.14 12.86
C GLU A 101 -4.40 -4.46 14.22
N ALA A 102 -3.38 -4.36 15.06
CA ALA A 102 -3.47 -3.67 16.34
C ALA A 102 -3.83 -2.17 16.20
N GLU A 103 -3.23 -1.48 15.22
CA GLU A 103 -3.54 -0.08 14.93
C GLU A 103 -4.95 0.10 14.36
N ILE A 104 -5.44 -0.85 13.54
CA ILE A 104 -6.83 -0.88 13.09
C ILE A 104 -7.76 -0.96 14.29
N ASP A 105 -7.51 -1.88 15.23
CA ASP A 105 -8.34 -2.06 16.41
C ASP A 105 -8.35 -0.79 17.29
N GLU A 106 -7.18 -0.17 17.49
CA GLU A 106 -7.04 1.10 18.22
C GLU A 106 -7.86 2.23 17.56
N MET A 107 -7.69 2.42 16.25
CA MET A 107 -8.40 3.47 15.50
C MET A 107 -9.92 3.23 15.43
N ASN A 108 -10.35 1.97 15.39
CA ASN A 108 -11.75 1.61 15.18
C ASN A 108 -12.57 1.67 16.49
N GLY A 109 -11.94 1.49 17.65
CA GLY A 109 -12.58 1.56 18.97
C GLY A 109 -13.51 2.78 19.21
N PRO A 110 -13.09 4.02 18.90
CA PRO A 110 -13.94 5.21 19.07
C PRO A 110 -14.93 5.46 17.92
N LEU A 111 -14.86 4.73 16.81
CA LEU A 111 -15.70 4.98 15.64
C LEU A 111 -17.08 4.37 15.79
N SER A 112 -18.12 5.12 15.39
CA SER A 112 -19.46 4.56 15.28
C SER A 112 -19.54 3.52 14.16
N ALA A 113 -20.40 2.51 14.32
CA ALA A 113 -20.61 1.50 13.29
C ALA A 113 -21.23 2.12 12.02
N LEU A 114 -20.72 1.72 10.85
CA LEU A 114 -21.30 2.12 9.56
C LEU A 114 -22.61 1.38 9.29
N ARG A 115 -23.60 2.11 8.76
CA ARG A 115 -24.88 1.55 8.28
C ARG A 115 -25.04 1.61 6.77
N SER A 116 -24.06 2.16 6.06
CA SER A 116 -23.95 2.19 4.60
C SER A 116 -22.47 2.23 4.21
N PHE A 117 -22.17 2.04 2.92
CA PHE A 117 -20.85 2.37 2.40
C PHE A 117 -20.57 3.87 2.50
N ILE A 118 -19.30 4.24 2.47
CA ILE A 118 -18.88 5.64 2.49
C ILE A 118 -18.49 6.09 1.08
N LEU A 119 -18.88 7.30 0.73
CA LEU A 119 -18.36 8.00 -0.44
C LEU A 119 -16.93 8.45 -0.12
N PRO A 120 -15.90 8.04 -0.90
CA PRO A 120 -14.53 8.40 -0.60
C PRO A 120 -14.31 9.91 -0.68
N GLY A 121 -14.13 10.56 0.47
CA GLY A 121 -13.99 12.01 0.57
C GLY A 121 -14.14 12.50 2.01
N GLY A 122 -14.52 13.77 2.15
CA GLY A 122 -14.60 14.45 3.45
C GLY A 122 -13.42 15.40 3.62
N SER A 123 -12.58 15.20 4.63
CA SER A 123 -11.35 15.98 4.80
C SER A 123 -10.31 15.69 3.70
N ALA A 124 -9.37 16.62 3.49
CA ALA A 124 -8.27 16.42 2.54
C ALA A 124 -7.48 15.15 2.86
N LEU A 125 -7.18 14.93 4.15
CA LEU A 125 -6.51 13.72 4.62
C LEU A 125 -7.32 12.45 4.30
N ALA A 126 -8.62 12.42 4.61
CA ALA A 126 -9.47 11.26 4.33
C ALA A 126 -9.56 10.95 2.83
N ALA A 127 -9.68 11.97 1.98
CA ALA A 127 -9.70 11.81 0.52
C ALA A 127 -8.39 11.19 0.01
N HIS A 128 -7.24 11.68 0.47
CA HIS A 128 -5.95 11.11 0.11
C HIS A 128 -5.75 9.69 0.65
N LEU A 129 -6.16 9.39 1.89
CA LEU A 129 -6.09 8.05 2.45
C LEU A 129 -6.97 7.07 1.68
N HIS A 130 -8.12 7.49 1.18
CA HIS A 130 -8.92 6.66 0.28
C HIS A 130 -8.29 6.44 -1.10
N LEU A 131 -7.58 7.42 -1.65
CA LEU A 131 -6.77 7.19 -2.84
C LEU A 131 -5.67 6.15 -2.55
N CYS A 132 -4.93 6.31 -1.46
CA CYS A 132 -3.93 5.35 -1.04
C CYS A 132 -4.53 3.94 -0.90
N ARG A 133 -5.72 3.82 -0.28
CA ARG A 133 -6.44 2.55 -0.13
C ARG A 133 -6.70 1.86 -1.47
N THR A 134 -7.10 2.59 -2.50
CA THR A 134 -7.36 1.98 -3.82
C THR A 134 -6.07 1.58 -4.52
N VAL A 135 -4.98 2.35 -4.35
CA VAL A 135 -3.66 2.01 -4.85
C VAL A 135 -3.08 0.79 -4.12
N ALA A 136 -3.27 0.67 -2.80
CA ALA A 136 -2.88 -0.50 -2.02
C ALA A 136 -3.55 -1.78 -2.54
N ARG A 137 -4.85 -1.72 -2.83
CA ARG A 137 -5.58 -2.83 -3.46
C ARG A 137 -5.09 -3.12 -4.88
N ARG A 138 -4.58 -2.12 -5.62
CA ARG A 138 -3.97 -2.35 -6.94
C ARG A 138 -2.62 -3.04 -6.79
N ALA A 139 -1.77 -2.60 -5.86
CA ALA A 139 -0.51 -3.25 -5.53
C ALA A 139 -0.74 -4.70 -5.08
N GLU A 140 -1.73 -4.95 -4.23
CA GLU A 140 -2.16 -6.28 -3.81
C GLU A 140 -2.47 -7.18 -5.01
N ARG A 141 -3.29 -6.71 -5.96
CA ARG A 141 -3.61 -7.49 -7.17
C ARG A 141 -2.35 -7.84 -7.97
N ARG A 142 -1.42 -6.90 -8.14
CA ARG A 142 -0.13 -7.16 -8.84
C ARG A 142 0.74 -8.15 -8.07
N ALA A 143 0.80 -8.06 -6.75
CA ALA A 143 1.52 -9.02 -5.92
C ALA A 143 0.89 -10.42 -6.00
N THR A 144 -0.45 -10.53 -6.03
CA THR A 144 -1.14 -11.82 -6.19
C THR A 144 -0.98 -12.41 -7.60
N GLU A 145 -0.90 -11.58 -8.64
CA GLU A 145 -0.60 -11.99 -10.01
C GLU A 145 0.82 -12.56 -10.09
N LEU A 146 1.81 -11.87 -9.51
CA LEU A 146 3.18 -12.37 -9.40
C LEU A 146 3.24 -13.68 -8.59
N ALA A 147 2.45 -13.81 -7.53
CA ALA A 147 2.43 -15.01 -6.68
C ALA A 147 1.97 -16.28 -7.41
N GLN A 148 1.28 -16.16 -8.54
CA GLN A 148 0.94 -17.32 -9.40
C GLN A 148 2.19 -18.03 -9.93
N GLY A 149 3.32 -17.32 -10.04
CA GLY A 149 4.61 -17.88 -10.44
C GLY A 149 5.35 -18.64 -9.31
N GLY A 150 4.83 -18.65 -8.08
CA GLY A 150 5.37 -19.43 -6.96
C GLY A 150 6.58 -18.81 -6.22
N ASP A 151 7.03 -17.63 -6.62
CA ASP A 151 8.24 -16.97 -6.08
C ASP A 151 7.90 -15.58 -5.49
N VAL A 152 7.04 -15.58 -4.47
CA VAL A 152 6.59 -14.39 -3.73
C VAL A 152 6.45 -14.71 -2.25
N ASN A 153 6.91 -13.79 -1.39
CA ASN A 153 6.68 -13.89 0.04
C ASN A 153 5.17 -13.73 0.34
N PRO A 154 4.49 -14.73 0.91
CA PRO A 154 3.06 -14.63 1.21
C PRO A 154 2.75 -13.56 2.26
N VAL A 155 3.72 -13.17 3.10
CA VAL A 155 3.57 -12.05 4.05
C VAL A 155 3.41 -10.72 3.30
N ALA A 156 4.10 -10.53 2.17
CA ALA A 156 4.00 -9.31 1.38
C ALA A 156 2.56 -9.07 0.88
N VAL A 157 1.89 -10.15 0.43
CA VAL A 157 0.48 -10.11 0.02
C VAL A 157 -0.43 -9.81 1.21
N ARG A 158 -0.22 -10.46 2.36
CA ARG A 158 -0.99 -10.20 3.59
C ARG A 158 -0.84 -8.75 4.06
N TYR A 159 0.37 -8.21 4.00
CA TYR A 159 0.64 -6.82 4.37
C TYR A 159 -0.14 -5.84 3.50
N LEU A 160 -0.13 -6.00 2.16
CA LEU A 160 -0.89 -5.12 1.25
C LEU A 160 -2.40 -5.22 1.47
N ASN A 161 -2.91 -6.44 1.70
CA ASN A 161 -4.30 -6.69 2.03
C ASN A 161 -4.71 -5.91 3.29
N ARG A 162 -3.95 -6.10 4.37
CA ARG A 162 -4.21 -5.46 5.66
C ARG A 162 -4.00 -3.96 5.65
N LEU A 163 -3.02 -3.47 4.90
CA LEU A 163 -2.78 -2.05 4.73
C LEU A 163 -3.97 -1.34 4.06
N SER A 164 -4.69 -2.02 3.16
CA SER A 164 -5.89 -1.44 2.57
C SER A 164 -7.03 -1.27 3.58
N ASP A 165 -7.15 -2.18 4.56
CA ASP A 165 -8.08 -2.04 5.68
C ASP A 165 -7.64 -0.91 6.62
N TRP A 166 -6.34 -0.85 6.93
CA TRP A 166 -5.76 0.22 7.75
C TRP A 166 -6.04 1.60 7.16
N LEU A 167 -5.82 1.77 5.84
CA LEU A 167 -6.08 3.03 5.13
C LEU A 167 -7.56 3.39 5.09
N PHE A 168 -8.46 2.39 5.09
CA PHE A 168 -9.89 2.63 5.22
C PHE A 168 -10.24 3.21 6.59
N VAL A 169 -9.77 2.57 7.67
CA VAL A 169 -10.08 2.99 9.04
C VAL A 169 -9.43 4.33 9.35
N ALA A 170 -8.19 4.56 8.94
CA ALA A 170 -7.51 5.84 9.08
C ALA A 170 -8.26 6.99 8.38
N ALA A 171 -8.84 6.74 7.20
CA ALA A 171 -9.66 7.74 6.51
C ALA A 171 -10.91 8.12 7.32
N ARG A 172 -11.53 7.15 8.00
CA ARG A 172 -12.68 7.39 8.88
C ARG A 172 -12.32 8.20 10.11
N VAL A 173 -11.18 7.91 10.73
CA VAL A 173 -10.64 8.72 11.85
C VAL A 173 -10.39 10.16 11.39
N ALA A 174 -9.80 10.35 10.21
CA ALA A 174 -9.57 11.67 9.62
C ALA A 174 -10.86 12.44 9.33
N ASN A 175 -11.97 11.74 9.06
CA ASN A 175 -13.29 12.35 8.90
C ASN A 175 -14.01 12.59 10.23
N ALA A 176 -13.79 11.78 11.25
CA ALA A 176 -14.42 11.94 12.56
C ALA A 176 -14.12 13.33 13.17
N GLY A 177 -12.90 13.86 12.95
CA GLY A 177 -12.52 15.22 13.32
C GLY A 177 -13.03 16.34 12.40
N ALA A 178 -13.69 16.00 11.28
CA ALA A 178 -14.04 16.91 10.20
C ALA A 178 -15.52 16.85 9.75
N GLY A 179 -16.42 16.38 10.62
CA GLY A 179 -17.86 16.32 10.34
C GLY A 179 -18.40 14.94 9.99
N GLY A 180 -17.56 13.89 10.03
CA GLY A 180 -17.94 12.50 9.84
C GLY A 180 -17.85 12.00 8.39
N ASP A 181 -18.08 10.71 8.22
CA ASP A 181 -18.06 10.07 6.91
C ASP A 181 -19.28 10.45 6.07
N ILE A 182 -19.07 10.63 4.76
CA ILE A 182 -20.16 10.86 3.80
C ILE A 182 -20.74 9.50 3.43
N LEU A 183 -22.01 9.25 3.75
CA LEU A 183 -22.65 7.97 3.46
C LEU A 183 -23.16 7.90 2.02
N TRP A 184 -22.96 6.74 1.40
CA TRP A 184 -23.56 6.42 0.11
C TRP A 184 -25.08 6.26 0.27
N VAL A 185 -25.83 6.91 -0.61
CA VAL A 185 -27.28 6.76 -0.76
C VAL A 185 -27.55 5.91 -2.00
N PRO A 186 -28.00 4.64 -1.85
CA PRO A 186 -28.28 3.77 -2.97
C PRO A 186 -29.33 4.39 -3.90
N GLY A 187 -29.03 4.46 -5.20
CA GLY A 187 -29.98 4.95 -6.20
C GLY A 187 -30.35 6.43 -6.10
N ALA A 188 -29.54 7.27 -5.44
CA ALA A 188 -29.85 8.69 -5.20
C ALA A 188 -30.33 9.48 -6.44
N SER A 189 -29.85 9.15 -7.64
CA SER A 189 -30.23 9.81 -8.89
C SER A 189 -31.46 9.22 -9.59
N ARG A 190 -32.08 8.16 -9.06
CA ARG A 190 -33.13 7.38 -9.73
C ARG A 190 -34.57 7.80 -9.38
N GLY A 191 -34.76 8.82 -8.55
CA GLY A 191 -36.09 9.36 -8.20
C GLY A 191 -36.90 8.53 -7.21
N ASP A 192 -36.73 7.21 -7.21
CA ASP A 192 -37.26 6.31 -6.19
C ASP A 192 -36.28 6.21 -5.03
N SER A 193 -36.59 6.86 -3.90
CA SER A 193 -35.81 6.67 -2.67
C SER A 193 -36.07 5.25 -2.16
N PRO A 194 -35.09 4.33 -2.15
CA PRO A 194 -35.26 3.12 -1.38
C PRO A 194 -35.17 3.54 0.09
N GLY A 195 -36.28 3.46 0.81
CA GLY A 195 -36.27 3.53 2.27
C GLY A 195 -35.38 2.41 2.80
N LEU A 196 -34.13 2.75 3.10
CA LEU A 196 -33.16 1.94 3.82
C LEU A 196 -32.78 2.67 5.10
#